data_AF-A0A953UI41-F1
#
_entry.id   AF-A0A953UI41-F1
#
_cell.length_a   1.000
_cell.length_b   1.000
_cell.length_c   1.000
_cell.angle_alpha   90.00
_cell.angle_beta   90.00
_cell.angle_gamma   90.00
#
_symmetry.space_group_name_H-M   'P 1'
#
loop_
_entity.id
_entity.type
_entity.pdbx_description
1 polymer ?
#
loop_
_entity_poly.entity_id
_entity_poly.type
_entity_poly.pdbx_seq_one_letter_code
_entity_poly.pdbx_strand_id
1 'polypeptide(L)' 'MEPTGIQIAGALGGLGFPEILVIGAVFVLLFGSKKIPELAKGLGEGIRNFKTALKEEEEKVEEKKQV' A
#
# COMPACT_ATOMS: atom_id res chain seq x y z
N MET A 1 -5.98 -0.47 -39.00
CA MET A 1 -5.42 0.82 -38.54
C MET A 1 -5.54 0.82 -37.03
N GLU A 2 -4.40 0.72 -36.36
CA GLU A 2 -4.30 0.60 -34.90
C GLU A 2 -4.79 1.87 -34.19
N PRO A 3 -5.57 1.76 -33.10
CA PRO A 3 -5.81 2.89 -32.20
C PRO A 3 -4.61 3.09 -31.28
N THR A 4 -3.50 3.62 -31.81
CA THR A 4 -2.42 4.17 -31.00
C THR A 4 -2.80 5.59 -30.58
N GLY A 5 -3.14 5.76 -29.30
CA GLY A 5 -3.55 7.06 -28.78
C GLY A 5 -3.76 7.05 -27.27
N ILE A 6 -2.88 6.36 -26.52
CA ILE A 6 -2.68 6.64 -25.10
C ILE A 6 -2.38 8.14 -25.01
N GLN A 7 -3.35 8.86 -24.44
CA GLN A 7 -3.44 10.30 -24.48
C GLN A 7 -2.33 10.95 -23.66
N ILE A 8 -1.17 11.14 -24.31
CA ILE A 8 -0.12 12.11 -23.98
C ILE A 8 -0.65 13.53 -23.62
N ALA A 9 -1.96 13.79 -23.75
CA ALA A 9 -2.68 14.93 -23.20
C ALA A 9 -2.81 14.96 -21.66
N GLY A 10 -2.45 13.90 -20.93
CA GLY A 10 -2.37 13.91 -19.45
C GLY A 10 -1.16 14.68 -18.88
N ALA A 11 -0.26 15.16 -19.75
CA ALA A 11 1.04 15.75 -19.40
C ALA A 11 0.99 17.03 -18.52
N LEU A 12 -0.19 17.54 -18.15
CA LEU A 12 -0.31 18.75 -17.32
C LEU A 12 -1.30 18.65 -16.14
N GLY A 13 -1.91 17.48 -15.88
CA GLY A 13 -3.14 17.44 -15.06
C GLY A 13 -3.22 16.50 -13.86
N GLY A 14 -2.35 15.51 -13.72
CA GLY A 14 -2.38 14.59 -12.57
C GLY A 14 -1.84 13.21 -12.89
N LEU A 15 -1.40 12.50 -11.85
CA LEU A 15 -1.01 11.10 -11.94
C LEU A 15 -2.24 10.28 -12.37
N GLY A 16 -2.32 9.98 -13.66
CA GLY A 16 -3.37 9.17 -14.23
C GLY A 16 -3.15 7.69 -13.93
N PHE A 17 -4.19 6.90 -14.17
CA PHE A 17 -4.10 5.44 -14.20
C PHE A 17 -2.93 4.92 -15.08
N PRO A 18 -2.63 5.47 -16.28
CA PRO A 18 -1.51 4.99 -17.08
C PRO A 18 -0.13 5.18 -16.41
N GLU A 19 0.13 6.33 -15.76
CA GLU A 19 1.40 6.56 -15.06
C GLU A 19 1.60 5.58 -13.91
N ILE A 20 0.55 5.33 -13.11
CA ILE A 20 0.60 4.35 -12.02
C ILE A 20 0.90 2.95 -12.56
N LEU A 21 0.33 2.59 -13.72
CA LEU A 21 0.55 1.28 -14.34
C LEU A 21 1.99 1.13 -14.85
N VAL A 22 2.58 2.18 -15.45
CA VAL A 22 3.98 2.21 -15.87
C VAL A 22 4.92 2.11 -14.67
N ILE A 23 4.67 2.89 -13.61
CA ILE A 23 5.45 2.83 -12.37
C ILE A 23 5.36 1.43 -11.75
N GLY A 24 4.15 0.86 -11.67
CA GLY A 24 3.92 -0.49 -11.18
C GLY A 24 4.65 -1.56 -12.00
N ALA A 25 4.68 -1.43 -13.33
CA ALA A 25 5.40 -2.34 -14.21
C ALA A 25 6.92 -2.30 -13.96
N VAL A 26 7.52 -1.11 -13.83
CA VAL A 26 8.94 -0.95 -13.48
C VAL A 26 9.23 -1.51 -12.08
N PHE A 27 8.36 -1.23 -11.12
CA PHE A 27 8.48 -1.74 -9.75
C PHE A 27 8.47 -3.27 -9.71
N VAL A 28 7.59 -3.90 -10.49
CA VAL A 28 7.51 -5.36 -10.65
C VAL A 28 8.73 -5.92 -11.37
N LEU A 29 9.34 -5.21 -12.32
CA LEU A 29 10.59 -5.65 -12.95
C LEU A 29 11.77 -5.62 -11.97
N LEU A 30 11.84 -4.61 -11.10
CA LEU A 30 12.92 -4.46 -10.12
C LEU A 30 12.79 -5.44 -8.94
N PHE A 31 11.59 -5.54 -8.37
CA PHE A 31 11.34 -6.34 -7.16
C PHE A 31 10.76 -7.73 -7.47
N GLY A 32 10.18 -7.94 -8.63
CA GLY A 32 9.46 -9.16 -8.98
C GLY A 32 8.03 -9.18 -8.45
N SER A 33 7.13 -9.86 -9.18
CA SER A 33 5.70 -9.99 -8.81
C SER A 33 5.47 -10.71 -7.49
N LYS A 34 6.45 -11.49 -7.01
CA LYS A 34 6.38 -12.23 -5.75
C LYS A 34 6.79 -11.41 -4.52
N LYS A 35 7.71 -10.44 -4.65
CA LYS A 35 8.19 -9.68 -3.48
C LYS A 35 7.17 -8.65 -2.99
N ILE A 36 6.38 -8.06 -3.88
CA ILE A 36 5.35 -7.09 -3.50
C ILE A 36 4.30 -7.70 -2.54
N PRO A 37 3.66 -8.84 -2.84
CA PRO A 37 2.71 -9.46 -1.92
C PRO A 37 3.36 -9.99 -0.64
N GLU A 38 4.62 -10.45 -0.71
CA GLU A 38 5.39 -10.90 0.46
C GLU A 38 5.67 -9.73 1.43
N LEU A 39 6.10 -8.58 0.91
CA LEU A 39 6.29 -7.35 1.69
C LEU A 39 4.97 -6.81 2.23
N ALA A 40 3.90 -6.80 1.43
CA ALA A 40 2.59 -6.36 1.85
C ALA A 40 2.02 -7.24 2.98
N LYS A 41 2.22 -8.56 2.90
CA LYS A 41 1.82 -9.50 3.95
C LYS A 41 2.59 -9.25 5.25
N GLY A 42 3.91 -9.13 5.18
CA GLY A 42 4.73 -8.83 6.36
C GLY A 42 4.40 -7.49 7.00
N LEU A 43 4.21 -6.44 6.20
CA LEU A 43 3.79 -5.13 6.68
C LEU A 43 2.37 -5.16 7.28
N GLY A 44 1.44 -5.87 6.65
CA GLY A 44 0.07 -6.01 7.13
C GLY A 44 -0.02 -6.77 8.46
N GLU A 45 0.75 -7.85 8.62
CA GLU A 45 0.88 -8.58 9.88
C GLU A 45 1.50 -7.70 10.98
N GLY A 46 2.55 -6.94 10.65
CA GLY A 46 3.18 -5.99 11.57
C GLY A 46 2.22 -4.89 12.06
N ILE A 47 1.50 -4.24 11.13
CA ILE A 47 0.51 -3.20 11.47
C ILE A 47 -0.63 -3.79 12.31
N ARG A 48 -1.10 -5.01 11.98
CA ARG A 48 -2.15 -5.69 12.73
C ARG A 48 -1.73 -5.98 14.17
N ASN A 49 -0.54 -6.56 14.36
CA ASN A 49 -0.02 -6.87 15.69
C ASN A 49 0.22 -5.59 16.50
N PHE A 50 0.74 -4.54 15.87
CA PHE A 50 0.93 -3.24 16.51
C PHE A 50 -0.40 -2.66 16.98
N LYS A 51 -1.43 -2.69 16.13
CA LYS A 51 -2.78 -2.21 16.49
C LYS A 51 -3.44 -3.02 17.61
N THR A 52 -3.23 -4.34 17.64
CA THR A 52 -3.72 -5.21 18.72
C THR A 52 -3.03 -4.89 20.05
N ALA A 53 -1.71 -4.78 20.06
CA ALA A 53 -0.94 -4.49 21.27
C ALA A 53 -1.34 -3.12 21.88
N LEU A 54 -1.51 -2.10 21.05
CA LEU A 54 -1.99 -0.78 21.50
C LEU A 54 -3.36 -0.87 22.17
N LYS A 55 -4.29 -1.63 21.60
CA LYS A 55 -5.66 -1.75 22.12
C LYS A 55 -5.71 -2.53 23.44
N GLU A 56 -4.89 -3.58 23.57
CA GLU A 56 -4.73 -4.31 24.83
C GLU A 56 -4.11 -3.44 25.93
N GLU A 57 -3.18 -2.54 25.58
CA GLU A 57 -2.58 -1.59 26.51
C GLU A 57 -3.59 -0.53 26.97
N GLU A 58 -4.42 0.00 26.05
CA GLU A 58 -5.51 0.93 26.38
C GLU A 58 -6.53 0.31 27.36
N GLU A 59 -7.02 -0.91 27.08
CA GLU A 59 -7.97 -1.60 27.97
C GLU A 59 -7.36 -1.87 29.36
N LYS A 60 -6.06 -2.16 29.43
CA LYS A 60 -5.36 -2.41 30.70
C LYS A 60 -5.12 -1.15 31.53
N VAL A 61 -5.07 0.03 30.89
CA VAL A 61 -4.95 1.33 31.57
C VAL A 61 -6.30 1.77 32.15
N GLU A 62 -7.42 1.44 31.51
CA GLU A 62 -8.77 1.73 32.04
C GLU A 62 -9.13 0.87 33.26
N GLU A 63 -8.77 -0.42 33.29
CA GLU A 63 -9.01 -1.28 34.47
C GLU A 63 -8.27 -0.82 35.73
N LYS A 64 -7.06 -0.25 35.59
CA LYS A 64 -6.26 0.21 36.75
C LYS A 64 -6.71 1.54 37.35
N LYS A 65 -7.63 2.26 36.69
CA LYS A 65 -8.11 3.58 37.17
C LYS A 65 -9.42 3.46 37.96
N GLN A 66 -10.03 2.28 38.00
CA GLN A 66 -11.32 2.04 38.67
C GLN A 66 -11.18 1.36 40.06
N VAL A 67 -9.95 1.14 40.54
CA VAL A 67 -9.64 0.54 41.86
C VAL A 67 -8.89 1.53 42.74
#